data_AF-A0A377ZQ41-F1
#
_entry.id   AF-A0A377ZQ41-F1
#
_cell.length_a   1.000
_cell.length_b   1.000
_cell.length_c   1.000
_cell.angle_alpha   90.00
_cell.angle_beta   90.00
_cell.angle_gamma   90.00
#
_symmetry.space_group_name_H-M   'P 1'
#
loop_
_entity.id
_entity.type
_entity.pdbx_description
1 polymer ?
#
loop_
_entity_poly.entity_id
_entity_poly.type
_entity_poly.pdbx_seq_one_letter_code
_entity_poly.pdbx_strand_id
1 'polypeptide(L)'
;MHLSFSEAKLEQAIIELLQDQGYQHLIGDDVPRSSLDQVIIEDDLRHYLAARYQADGITEEEIQRLIKQLTTLPASDLYESNKTFCAWLANGFPV
;
A
#
# COMPACT_ATOMS: atom_id res chain seq x y z
N MET A 1 -24.82 10.79 31.78
CA MET A 1 -24.51 11.23 30.40
C MET A 1 -23.72 10.10 29.77
N HIS A 2 -24.38 9.26 28.95
CA HIS A 2 -23.71 8.12 28.33
C HIS A 2 -22.85 8.67 27.19
N LEU A 3 -21.53 8.65 27.35
CA LEU A 3 -20.59 8.93 26.27
C LEU A 3 -20.71 7.76 25.30
N SER A 4 -21.66 7.85 24.36
CA SER A 4 -21.78 6.89 23.28
C SER A 4 -20.50 7.01 22.43
N PHE A 5 -19.62 6.02 22.60
CA PHE A 5 -18.51 5.75 21.70
C PHE A 5 -19.14 5.30 20.38
N SER A 6 -19.16 6.19 19.39
CA SER A 6 -19.55 5.87 18.02
C SER A 6 -18.30 5.48 17.22
N GLU A 7 -18.48 4.71 16.15
CA GLU A 7 -17.41 4.34 15.23
C GLU A 7 -16.64 5.56 14.74
N ALA A 8 -17.35 6.65 14.39
CA ALA A 8 -16.72 7.91 13.96
C ALA A 8 -15.79 8.54 15.02
N LYS A 9 -16.09 8.39 16.32
CA LYS A 9 -15.22 8.93 17.39
C LYS A 9 -14.01 8.03 17.61
N LEU A 10 -14.21 6.71 17.49
CA LEU A 10 -13.12 5.75 17.56
C LEU A 10 -12.15 5.94 16.39
N GLU A 11 -12.67 6.10 15.18
CA GLU A 11 -11.88 6.38 13.97
C GLU A 11 -11.06 7.66 14.13
N GLN A 12 -11.67 8.77 14.57
CA GLN A 12 -10.97 10.02 14.81
C GLN A 12 -9.81 9.88 15.81
N ALA A 13 -10.04 9.16 16.92
CA ALA A 13 -8.98 8.91 17.91
C ALA A 13 -7.84 8.06 17.35
N ILE A 14 -8.13 7.09 16.48
CA ILE A 14 -7.10 6.27 15.82
C ILE A 14 -6.29 7.12 14.82
N ILE A 15 -6.96 7.98 14.05
CA ILE A 15 -6.29 8.90 13.11
C ILE A 15 -5.31 9.79 13.85
N GLU A 16 -5.73 10.41 14.96
CA GLU A 16 -4.87 11.28 15.78
C GLU A 16 -3.63 10.54 16.30
N LEU A 17 -3.81 9.31 16.81
CA LEU A 17 -2.69 8.47 17.27
C LEU A 17 -1.69 8.13 16.16
N LEU A 18 -2.17 7.90 14.93
CA LEU A 18 -1.30 7.62 13.78
C LEU A 18 -0.59 8.90 13.30
N GLN A 19 -1.27 10.04 13.31
CA GLN A 19 -0.66 11.33 12.99
C GLN A 19 0.49 11.68 13.94
N ASP A 20 0.32 11.40 15.24
CA ASP A 20 1.37 11.59 16.25
C ASP A 20 2.62 10.70 15.99
N GLN A 21 2.46 9.57 15.30
CA GLN A 21 3.57 8.73 14.86
C GLN A 21 4.14 9.12 13.48
N GLY A 22 3.64 10.21 12.89
CA GLY A 22 4.09 10.73 11.59
C GLY A 22 3.40 10.10 10.38
N TYR A 23 2.32 9.33 10.59
CA TYR A 23 1.52 8.83 9.48
C TYR A 23 0.57 9.91 8.95
N GLN A 24 0.63 10.17 7.65
CA GLN A 24 -0.27 11.12 7.00
C GLN A 24 -1.68 10.52 6.88
N HIS A 25 -2.69 11.29 7.29
CA HIS A 25 -4.09 10.95 7.05
C HIS A 25 -4.55 11.58 5.73
N LEU A 26 -5.21 10.78 4.89
CA LEU A 26 -5.79 11.17 3.61
C LEU A 26 -7.23 10.65 3.56
N ILE A 27 -8.15 11.47 3.05
CA ILE A 27 -9.52 11.03 2.77
C ILE A 27 -9.50 10.13 1.55
N GLY A 28 -10.15 8.97 1.62
CA GLY A 28 -10.11 7.95 0.57
C GLY A 28 -10.48 8.47 -0.82
N ASP A 29 -11.47 9.36 -0.91
CA ASP A 29 -11.92 9.98 -2.16
C ASP A 29 -10.88 10.92 -2.78
N ASP A 30 -9.98 11.48 -1.96
CA ASP A 30 -8.90 12.36 -2.40
C ASP A 30 -7.63 11.58 -2.80
N VAL A 31 -7.60 10.26 -2.55
CA VAL A 31 -6.45 9.43 -2.93
C VAL A 31 -6.47 9.23 -4.45
N PRO A 32 -5.43 9.68 -5.18
CA PRO A 32 -5.36 9.47 -6.62
C PRO A 32 -5.20 7.98 -6.92
N ARG A 33 -6.24 7.38 -7.49
CA ARG A 33 -6.28 5.96 -7.90
C ARG A 33 -6.83 5.84 -9.30
N SER A 34 -6.23 4.97 -10.11
CA SER A 34 -6.71 4.68 -11.46
C SER A 34 -8.07 3.98 -11.44
N SER A 35 -8.34 3.14 -10.43
CA SER A 35 -9.61 2.42 -10.29
C SER A 35 -9.85 1.95 -8.85
N LEU A 36 -11.12 1.82 -8.44
CA LEU A 36 -11.51 1.35 -7.09
C LEU A 36 -11.40 -0.17 -6.90
N ASP A 37 -11.37 -0.91 -8.00
CA ASP A 37 -11.16 -2.36 -8.09
C ASP A 37 -9.68 -2.76 -7.96
N GLN A 38 -8.76 -1.80 -8.06
CA GLN A 38 -7.34 -2.04 -7.86
C GLN A 38 -6.99 -2.03 -6.37
N VAL A 39 -6.36 -3.11 -5.91
CA VAL A 39 -5.88 -3.23 -4.53
C VAL A 39 -4.63 -2.38 -4.29
N ILE A 40 -3.81 -2.20 -5.33
CA ILE A 40 -2.55 -1.46 -5.27
C ILE A 40 -2.74 -0.08 -5.92
N ILE A 41 -2.25 0.96 -5.25
CA ILE A 41 -2.15 2.31 -5.81
C ILE A 41 -0.83 2.37 -6.61
N GLU A 42 -0.88 2.00 -7.88
CA GLU A 42 0.33 1.82 -8.70
C GLU A 42 1.21 3.06 -8.77
N ASP A 43 0.61 4.25 -8.92
CA ASP A 43 1.37 5.49 -9.02
C ASP A 43 2.09 5.82 -7.71
N ASP A 44 1.44 5.63 -6.57
CA ASP A 44 2.05 5.84 -5.26
C ASP A 44 3.22 4.87 -5.04
N LEU A 45 3.01 3.59 -5.37
CA LEU A 45 4.06 2.57 -5.28
C LEU A 45 5.25 2.90 -6.20
N ARG A 46 4.99 3.34 -7.45
CA ARG A 46 6.04 3.76 -8.40
C ARG A 46 6.86 4.92 -7.82
N HIS A 47 6.20 5.96 -7.33
CA HIS A 47 6.88 7.12 -6.74
C HIS A 47 7.69 6.73 -5.50
N TYR A 48 7.13 5.89 -4.63
CA TYR A 48 7.84 5.39 -3.45
C TYR A 48 9.10 4.62 -3.84
N LEU A 49 9.01 3.66 -4.76
CA LEU A 49 10.15 2.85 -5.20
C LEU A 49 11.24 3.73 -5.84
N ALA A 50 10.84 4.65 -6.72
CA ALA A 50 11.76 5.58 -7.37
C ALA A 50 12.50 6.45 -6.35
N ALA A 51 11.80 7.02 -5.37
CA ALA A 51 12.41 7.88 -4.35
C ALA A 51 13.28 7.08 -3.36
N ARG A 52 12.80 5.92 -2.91
CA ARG A 52 13.44 5.13 -1.85
C ARG A 52 14.71 4.42 -2.30
N TYR A 53 14.74 3.98 -3.56
CA TYR A 53 15.84 3.20 -4.15
C TYR A 53 16.62 3.97 -5.24
N GLN A 54 16.40 5.28 -5.36
CA GLN A 54 17.14 6.14 -6.29
C GLN A 54 18.66 6.02 -6.09
N ALA A 55 19.11 5.97 -4.84
CA ALA A 55 20.52 5.87 -4.48
C ALA A 55 21.14 4.52 -4.87
N ASP A 56 20.32 3.47 -4.95
CA ASP A 56 20.73 2.12 -5.36
C ASP A 56 20.70 1.95 -6.89
N GLY A 57 20.25 2.97 -7.64
CA GLY A 57 20.25 2.99 -9.10
C GLY A 57 19.09 2.23 -9.74
N ILE A 58 17.96 2.05 -9.03
CA ILE A 58 16.77 1.39 -9.57
C ILE A 58 16.30 2.05 -10.87
N THR A 59 15.98 1.26 -11.89
CA THR A 59 15.47 1.78 -13.16
C THR A 59 13.96 1.77 -13.23
N GLU A 60 13.39 2.58 -14.13
CA GLU A 60 11.94 2.60 -14.37
C GLU A 60 11.46 1.23 -14.89
N GLU A 61 12.25 0.53 -15.70
CA GLU A 61 11.91 -0.82 -16.17
C GLU A 61 11.84 -1.84 -15.02
N GLU A 62 12.75 -1.75 -14.04
CA GLU A 62 12.72 -2.60 -12.85
C GLU A 62 11.49 -2.33 -11.99
N ILE A 63 11.15 -1.05 -11.77
CA ILE A 63 9.95 -0.64 -11.04
C ILE A 63 8.70 -1.17 -11.74
N GLN A 64 8.60 -1.02 -13.07
CA GLN A 64 7.46 -1.53 -13.84
C GLN A 64 7.35 -3.05 -13.77
N ARG A 65 8.48 -3.78 -13.82
CA ARG A 65 8.50 -5.23 -13.67
C ARG A 65 8.00 -5.66 -12.29
N LEU A 66 8.44 -4.98 -11.23
CA LEU A 66 8.00 -5.25 -9.85
C LEU A 66 6.50 -5.01 -9.68
N ILE A 67 6.00 -3.85 -10.13
CA ILE A 67 4.57 -3.51 -10.05
C ILE A 67 3.74 -4.55 -10.82
N LYS A 68 4.15 -4.91 -12.03
CA LYS A 68 3.46 -5.93 -12.83
C LYS A 68 3.45 -7.29 -12.15
N GLN A 69 4.55 -7.70 -11.52
CA GLN A 69 4.61 -8.97 -10.80
C GLN A 69 3.66 -9.00 -9.60
N LEU A 70 3.47 -7.85 -8.93
CA LEU A 70 2.51 -7.69 -7.85
C LEU A 70 1.05 -7.75 -8.31
N THR A 71 0.74 -7.13 -9.45
CA THR A 71 -0.64 -7.03 -9.95
C THR A 71 -1.08 -8.23 -10.79
N THR A 72 -0.16 -9.11 -11.19
CA THR A 72 -0.47 -10.31 -12.01
C THR A 72 -0.58 -11.60 -11.23
N LEU A 73 -0.51 -11.56 -9.89
CA LEU A 73 -0.75 -12.75 -9.07
C LEU A 73 -2.17 -13.30 -9.34
N PRO A 74 -2.31 -14.62 -9.57
CA PRO A 74 -3.58 -15.19 -10.00
C PRO A 74 -4.63 -15.14 -8.89
N ALA A 75 -5.70 -14.40 -9.12
CA ALA A 75 -6.85 -14.34 -8.21
C ALA A 75 -7.55 -15.71 -8.00
N SER A 76 -7.31 -16.68 -8.89
CA SER A 76 -7.85 -18.03 -8.79
C SER A 76 -7.25 -18.86 -7.64
N ASP A 77 -6.06 -18.48 -7.15
CA ASP A 77 -5.42 -19.11 -5.99
C ASP A 77 -5.02 -18.05 -4.97
N LEU A 78 -6.02 -17.58 -4.23
CA LEU A 78 -5.86 -16.53 -3.21
C LEU A 78 -4.85 -16.92 -2.14
N TYR A 79 -4.81 -18.19 -1.73
CA TYR A 79 -3.93 -18.63 -0.65
C TYR A 79 -2.47 -18.63 -1.09
N GLU A 80 -2.13 -19.27 -2.21
CA GLU A 80 -0.75 -19.28 -2.69
C GLU A 80 -0.29 -17.89 -3.18
N SER A 81 -1.19 -17.08 -3.74
CA SER A 81 -0.90 -15.68 -4.10
C SER A 81 -0.58 -14.85 -2.86
N ASN A 82 -1.38 -14.95 -1.79
CA ASN A 82 -1.12 -14.24 -0.53
C ASN A 82 0.17 -14.72 0.14
N LYS A 83 0.42 -16.02 0.14
CA LYS A 83 1.67 -16.59 0.69
C LYS A 83 2.90 -16.09 -0.07
N THR A 84 2.80 -16.04 -1.40
CA THR A 84 3.86 -15.51 -2.28
C THR A 84 4.11 -14.03 -2.00
N PHE A 85 3.05 -13.23 -1.93
CA PHE A 85 3.14 -11.81 -1.58
C PHE A 85 3.78 -11.59 -0.21
N CYS A 86 3.33 -12.30 0.83
CA CYS A 86 3.90 -12.22 2.17
C CYS A 86 5.39 -12.62 2.20
N ALA A 87 5.78 -13.63 1.41
CA ALA A 87 7.17 -14.03 1.29
C ALA A 87 8.04 -12.93 0.65
N TRP A 88 7.55 -12.24 -0.38
CA TRP A 88 8.23 -11.09 -0.98
C TRP A 88 8.33 -9.91 -0.02
N LEU A 89 7.26 -9.62 0.72
CA LEU A 89 7.24 -8.54 1.70
C LEU A 89 8.25 -8.77 2.83
N ALA A 90 8.43 -10.02 3.26
CA ALA A 90 9.36 -10.37 4.33
C ALA A 90 10.83 -10.48 3.87
N ASN A 91 11.08 -11.05 2.70
CA ASN A 91 12.45 -11.38 2.26
C ASN A 91 13.01 -10.43 1.20
N GLY A 92 12.20 -9.47 0.73
CA GLY A 92 12.52 -8.67 -0.45
C GLY A 92 12.13 -9.39 -1.74
N PHE A 93 12.09 -8.61 -2.82
CA PHE A 93 11.75 -9.14 -4.14
C PHE A 93 12.96 -9.86 -4.76
N PRO A 94 12.75 -11.03 -5.38
CA PRO A 94 13.75 -11.60 -6.26
C PRO A 94 13.84 -10.72 -7.52
N VAL A 95 14.91 -9.94 -7.64
CA VAL A 95 15.27 -9.16 -8.84
C VAL A 95 15.72 -10.08 -9.97
#